data_AF-A0A5N8AH49-F1
#
_entry.id   AF-A0A5N8AH49-F1
#
_cell.length_a   1.000
_cell.length_b   1.000
_cell.length_c   1.000
_cell.angle_alpha   90.00
_cell.angle_beta   90.00
_cell.angle_gamma   90.00
#
_symmetry.space_group_name_H-M   'P 1'
#
loop_
_entity.id
_entity.type
_entity.pdbx_description
1 polymer ?
#
loop_
_entity_poly.entity_id
_entity_poly.type
_entity_poly.pdbx_seq_one_letter_code
_entity_poly.pdbx_strand_id
1 'polypeptide(L)' 'MTGVVPSSEDGTPVTVVDARGMRCPWPVLRAAKALREHQAVLIHTDDPRAEVELQALAQERAWAFTVRADGVFFVSRD' A
#
# COMPACT_ATOMS: atom_id res chain seq x y z
N MET A 1 9.44 9.56 0.46
CA MET A 1 10.71 8.80 0.45
C MET A 1 10.34 7.33 0.57
N THR A 2 11.00 6.44 -0.17
CA THR A 2 10.70 5.01 -0.15
C THR A 2 11.73 4.31 0.73
N GLY A 3 11.27 3.52 1.72
CA GLY A 3 12.13 2.67 2.56
C GLY A 3 11.75 1.21 2.39
N VAL A 4 12.64 0.27 2.68
CA VAL A 4 12.31 -1.17 2.72
C VAL A 4 12.26 -1.60 4.19
N VAL A 5 11.19 -2.28 4.59
CA VAL A 5 11.07 -2.89 5.92
C VAL A 5 10.91 -4.40 5.77
N PRO A 6 11.60 -5.21 6.60
CA PRO A 6 11.25 -6.62 6.71
C PRO A 6 9.93 -6.70 7.49
N SER A 7 8.90 -7.35 6.91
CA SER A 7 7.83 -8.08 7.62
C SER A 7 6.57 -8.23 6.76
N SER A 8 6.58 -9.25 5.92
CA SER A 8 5.50 -10.23 5.88
C SER A 8 6.02 -11.50 6.56
N GLU A 9 5.18 -12.30 7.18
CA GLU A 9 5.59 -13.51 7.93
C GLU A 9 6.39 -14.52 7.06
N ASP A 10 6.37 -14.36 5.75
CA ASP A 10 7.03 -15.17 4.73
C ASP A 10 8.41 -14.65 4.25
N GLY A 11 8.92 -13.54 4.81
CA GLY A 11 10.24 -12.99 4.46
C GLY A 11 10.30 -12.18 3.15
N THR A 12 9.17 -11.97 2.48
CA THR A 12 9.08 -11.10 1.29
C THR A 12 9.43 -9.65 1.65
N PRO A 13 10.34 -8.99 0.92
CA PRO A 13 10.70 -7.60 1.19
C PRO A 13 9.52 -6.66 0.93
N VAL A 14 9.19 -5.83 1.92
CA VAL A 14 8.06 -4.89 1.87
C VAL A 14 8.59 -3.48 1.64
N THR A 15 8.03 -2.79 0.63
CA THR A 15 8.42 -1.43 0.30
C THR A 15 7.46 -0.42 0.93
N VAL A 16 7.99 0.48 1.75
CA VAL A 16 7.23 1.56 2.39
C VAL A 16 7.04 2.73 1.44
N VAL A 17 5.79 3.13 1.27
CA VAL A 17 5.37 4.27 0.46
C VAL A 17 4.75 5.33 1.36
N ASP A 18 5.37 6.51 1.44
CA ASP A 18 4.77 7.66 2.13
C ASP A 18 3.93 8.49 1.15
N ALA A 19 2.64 8.59 1.44
CA ALA A 19 1.66 9.37 0.69
C ALA A 19 0.87 10.34 1.60
N ARG A 20 1.34 10.59 2.83
CA ARG A 20 0.72 11.59 3.73
C ARG A 20 0.78 12.99 3.13
N GLY A 21 -0.22 13.82 3.42
CA GLY A 21 -0.41 15.15 2.85
C GLY A 21 -0.87 15.14 1.39
N MET A 22 -1.12 13.97 0.80
CA MET A 22 -1.65 13.83 -0.55
C MET A 22 -3.11 13.39 -0.48
N ARG A 23 -3.96 14.04 -1.29
CA ARG A 23 -5.37 13.68 -1.41
C ARG A 23 -5.58 12.69 -2.54
N CYS A 24 -6.71 12.00 -2.52
CA CYS A 24 -7.21 11.21 -3.62
C CYS A 24 -6.99 11.91 -4.98
N PRO A 25 -6.44 11.21 -6.00
CA PRO A 25 -6.20 9.75 -6.06
C PRO A 25 -4.75 9.32 -5.73
N TRP A 26 -3.92 10.22 -5.19
CA TRP A 26 -2.47 10.00 -5.11
C TRP A 26 -2.02 8.79 -4.28
N PRO A 27 -2.61 8.47 -3.10
CA PRO A 27 -2.18 7.30 -2.32
C PRO A 27 -2.28 6.00 -3.12
N VAL A 28 -3.41 5.78 -3.78
CA VAL A 28 -3.70 4.58 -4.59
C VAL A 28 -2.75 4.48 -5.78
N LEU A 29 -2.53 5.59 -6.50
CA LEU A 29 -1.63 5.62 -7.64
C LEU A 29 -0.17 5.34 -7.24
N ARG A 30 0.26 5.81 -6.07
CA ARG A 30 1.60 5.55 -5.55
C ARG A 30 1.78 4.10 -5.12
N ALA A 31 0.78 3.52 -4.43
CA ALA A 31 0.77 2.10 -4.09
C ALA A 31 0.83 1.24 -5.36
N ALA A 32 -0.04 1.52 -6.35
CA ALA A 32 -0.06 0.81 -7.62
C ALA A 32 1.27 0.93 -8.37
N LYS A 33 1.91 2.12 -8.38
CA LYS A 33 3.23 2.31 -8.98
C LYS A 33 4.28 1.46 -8.29
N ALA A 34 4.34 1.49 -6.96
CA ALA A 34 5.31 0.73 -6.19
C ALA A 34 5.12 -0.79 -6.37
N LEU A 35 3.88 -1.27 -6.46
CA LEU A 35 3.57 -2.68 -6.74
C LEU A 35 3.91 -3.15 -8.16
N ARG A 36 4.27 -2.25 -9.09
CA ARG A 36 4.87 -2.68 -10.37
C ARG A 36 6.31 -3.11 -10.19
N GLU A 37 7.02 -2.46 -9.27
CA GLU A 37 8.46 -2.63 -9.03
C GLU A 37 8.74 -3.61 -7.86
N HIS A 38 7.78 -3.77 -6.94
CA HIS A 38 7.91 -4.57 -5.72
C HIS A 38 6.73 -5.51 -5.54
N GLN A 39 6.93 -6.63 -4.84
CA GLN A 39 5.87 -7.62 -4.57
C GLN A 39 4.87 -7.14 -3.53
N ALA A 40 5.34 -6.40 -2.53
CA ALA A 40 4.54 -5.95 -1.40
C ALA A 40 4.89 -4.50 -1.04
N VAL A 41 3.88 -3.75 -0.61
CA VAL A 41 4.02 -2.37 -0.18
C VAL A 41 3.28 -2.11 1.13
N LEU A 42 3.85 -1.23 1.94
CA LEU A 42 3.22 -0.66 3.13
C LEU A 42 3.03 0.84 2.88
N ILE A 43 1.79 1.30 2.70
CA ILE A 43 1.49 2.70 2.40
C ILE A 43 1.00 3.44 3.64
N HIS A 44 1.58 4.63 3.87
CA HIS A 44 1.18 5.56 4.92
C HIS A 44 0.45 6.76 4.30
N THR A 45 -0.71 7.10 4.83
CA THR A 45 -1.58 8.16 4.29
C THR A 45 -2.47 8.74 5.39
N ASP A 46 -2.80 10.02 5.27
CA ASP A 46 -3.75 10.75 6.14
C ASP A 46 -5.11 10.98 5.45
N ASP A 47 -5.26 10.57 4.18
CA ASP A 47 -6.53 10.61 3.46
C ASP A 47 -7.49 9.51 3.97
N PRO A 48 -8.65 9.87 4.56
CA PRO A 48 -9.61 8.89 5.06
C PRO A 48 -10.26 8.05 3.95
N ARG A 49 -10.19 8.48 2.68
CA ARG A 49 -10.71 7.69 1.54
C ARG A 49 -9.75 6.59 1.10
N ALA A 50 -8.49 6.66 1.50
CA ALA A 50 -7.46 5.75 0.99
C ALA A 50 -7.75 4.29 1.31
N GLU A 51 -8.35 3.97 2.46
CA GLU A 51 -8.72 2.59 2.81
C GLU A 51 -9.64 1.97 1.75
N VAL A 52 -10.76 2.63 1.47
CA VAL A 52 -11.77 2.15 0.51
C VAL A 52 -11.18 2.03 -0.89
N GLU A 53 -10.38 3.00 -1.31
CA GLU A 53 -9.82 3.01 -2.66
C GLU A 53 -8.68 2.00 -2.84
N LEU A 54 -7.85 1.78 -1.81
CA LEU A 54 -6.82 0.74 -1.82
C LEU A 54 -7.44 -0.66 -1.77
N GLN A 55 -8.50 -0.84 -0.99
CA GLN A 55 -9.26 -2.09 -0.95
C GLN A 55 -9.89 -2.39 -2.32
N ALA A 56 -10.53 -1.40 -2.96
CA ALA A 56 -11.11 -1.54 -4.28
C ALA A 56 -10.03 -1.89 -5.34
N LEU A 57 -8.90 -1.18 -5.34
CA LEU A 57 -7.76 -1.49 -6.21
C LEU A 57 -7.28 -2.93 -6.02
N ALA A 58 -7.16 -3.38 -4.77
CA ALA A 58 -6.69 -4.73 -4.48
C ALA A 58 -7.69 -5.79 -4.99
N GLN A 59 -8.99 -5.58 -4.78
CA GLN A 59 -10.04 -6.47 -5.29
C GLN A 59 -10.05 -6.55 -6.82
N GLU A 60 -9.96 -5.41 -7.52
CA GLU A 60 -9.91 -5.36 -8.99
C GLU A 60 -8.74 -6.13 -9.58
N ARG A 61 -7.63 -6.25 -8.84
CA ARG A 61 -6.39 -6.88 -9.31
C ARG A 61 -6.12 -8.25 -8.69
N ALA A 62 -7.05 -8.75 -7.88
CA ALA A 62 -6.85 -9.96 -7.08
C ALA A 62 -5.55 -9.90 -6.25
N TRP A 63 -5.31 -8.77 -5.59
CA TRP A 63 -4.20 -8.55 -4.68
C TRP A 63 -4.67 -8.69 -3.22
N ALA A 64 -3.74 -9.02 -2.34
CA ALA A 64 -4.00 -9.02 -0.91
C ALA A 64 -3.97 -7.59 -0.36
N PHE A 65 -4.91 -7.31 0.56
CA PHE A 65 -5.03 -6.03 1.26
C PHE A 65 -5.20 -6.28 2.75
N THR A 66 -4.52 -5.52 3.59
CA THR A 66 -4.74 -5.56 5.04
C THR A 66 -4.50 -4.20 5.68
N VAL A 67 -5.39 -3.79 6.59
CA VAL A 67 -5.19 -2.62 7.46
C VAL A 67 -4.23 -3.00 8.58
N ARG A 68 -3.12 -2.26 8.72
CA ARG A 68 -2.13 -2.50 9.78
C ARG A 68 -2.31 -1.55 10.96
N ALA A 69 -2.67 -0.30 10.68
CA ALA A 69 -3.02 0.72 11.65
C ALA A 69 -3.84 1.82 10.96
N ASP A 70 -4.29 2.81 11.73
CA ASP A 70 -4.93 4.00 11.17
C ASP A 70 -4.00 4.72 10.18
N GLY A 71 -4.47 4.92 8.95
CA GLY A 71 -3.67 5.48 7.86
C GLY A 71 -2.50 4.62 7.36
N VAL A 72 -2.41 3.34 7.76
CA VAL A 72 -1.32 2.43 7.37
C VAL A 72 -1.89 1.13 6.78
N PHE A 73 -1.64 0.92 5.50
CA PHE A 73 -2.21 -0.20 4.74
C PHE A 73 -1.13 -1.03 4.09
N PHE A 74 -1.27 -2.36 4.18
CA PHE A 74 -0.44 -3.32 3.49
C PHE A 74 -1.16 -3.80 2.23
N VAL A 75 -0.45 -3.81 1.11
CA VAL A 75 -0.95 -4.34 -0.17
C VAL A 75 0.14 -5.20 -0.79
N SER A 76 -0.20 -6.40 -1.25
CA SER A 76 0.74 -7.25 -1.98
C SER A 76 0.08 -7.94 -3.14
N ARG A 77 0.86 -8.23 -4.18
CA ARG A 77 0.45 -9.14 -5.24
C ARG A 77 0.58 -10.56 -4.71
N ASP A 78 -0.32 -11.45 -5.14
CA ASP A 78 -0.13 -12.90 -4.98
C ASP A 78 1.11 -13.39 -5.75
#